data_AF-A0A7S2S0H9-F1
#
_entry.id   AF-A0A7S2S0H9-F1
#
_cell.length_a   1.000
_cell.length_b   1.000
_cell.length_c   1.000
_cell.angle_alpha   90.00
_cell.angle_beta   90.00
_cell.angle_gamma   90.00
#
_symmetry.space_group_name_H-M   'P 1'
#
loop_
_entity.id
_entity.type
_entity.pdbx_description
1 polymer ?
#
loop_
_entity_poly.entity_id
_entity_poly.type
_entity_poly.pdbx_seq_one_letter_code
_entity_poly.pdbx_strand_id
1 'polypeptide(L)'
;MSMFSTQVRMDKIWQWPQKFLRRKNALGLDNMVQIMPRRLSMLTLEKEKLKNDVTSCSVKVQGFHNLASVQKSVQAVATSGYPGSDLARMNDELYPIEDSPLEILQWAMEEFDGRLAMSSSFGIQSVVLLHMATQVKPDIDVVWVDTGYLPEETYRYADLLVETLGLNLTITSNEEWTPARMEALHGKLWEHEETESHSLYGHIRKVQPLMKTLDSLPVNPLALLSGLRAAQTTARSNMKPVGIQQNRYKVLPMLKMTDDDVLEYMDKNDLPQHPLQAKGYVTVGDWHSSRPAEEGEDPRNSRFGGKFQECGLHVDNHEPASENNSEPVHALLPASLAATGIKALGLTTAHKDTDTAVIMVKKLTEDGEYCRKCKDVAEKIEQDNLTDWIGHIAVANVLDAKSEGSILAKHFEIATAPFFLVRDLETERAKGEWKIVRSYLQLRKLLEKNADRKLLLEEEGKEVLLAKDTKLKHLEQEINELSTVANQLQIELHDKLAALKNAQESADARKQELGV
;
A
#
# COMPACT_ATOMS: atom_id res chain seq x y z
N MET A 1 -9.11 37.21 -9.53
CA MET A 1 -10.38 37.71 -8.92
C MET A 1 -11.01 36.75 -7.89
N SER A 2 -10.64 35.47 -7.80
CA SER A 2 -11.20 34.56 -6.77
C SER A 2 -10.55 34.67 -5.38
N MET A 3 -9.34 35.23 -5.25
CA MET A 3 -8.65 35.35 -3.94
C MET A 3 -9.30 36.36 -2.98
N PHE A 4 -9.90 37.45 -3.47
CA PHE A 4 -10.59 38.42 -2.61
C PHE A 4 -11.88 37.87 -1.97
N SER A 5 -12.49 36.86 -2.60
CA SER A 5 -13.72 36.22 -2.10
C SER A 5 -13.45 35.31 -0.89
N THR A 6 -12.27 34.69 -0.82
CA THR A 6 -11.91 33.77 0.27
C THR A 6 -11.50 34.53 1.54
N GLN A 7 -10.79 35.67 1.40
CA GLN A 7 -10.40 36.52 2.52
C GLN A 7 -11.62 37.11 3.27
N VAL A 8 -12.62 37.59 2.52
CA VAL A 8 -13.83 38.24 3.10
C VAL A 8 -14.82 37.24 3.72
N ARG A 9 -14.79 35.96 3.29
CA ARG A 9 -15.58 34.88 3.94
C ARG A 9 -14.91 34.33 5.21
N MET A 10 -13.60 34.44 5.32
CA MET A 10 -12.83 34.01 6.49
C MET A 10 -13.10 34.93 7.68
N ASP A 11 -13.00 36.26 7.54
CA ASP A 11 -13.15 37.23 8.66
C ASP A 11 -14.46 37.14 9.46
N LYS A 12 -15.53 36.54 8.92
CA LYS A 12 -16.80 36.37 9.64
C LYS A 12 -16.83 35.19 10.61
N ILE A 13 -15.94 34.21 10.45
CA ILE A 13 -15.82 33.02 11.31
C ILE A 13 -14.88 33.31 12.51
N TRP A 14 -13.91 34.20 12.37
CA TRP A 14 -12.79 34.39 13.31
C TRP A 14 -13.02 35.39 14.46
N GLN A 15 -14.16 35.28 15.15
CA GLN A 15 -14.39 36.00 16.43
C GLN A 15 -15.19 35.16 17.43
N TRP A 16 -15.19 33.83 17.28
CA TRP A 16 -16.03 32.96 18.09
C TRP A 16 -15.76 33.07 19.60
N PRO A 17 -14.51 33.10 20.11
CA PRO A 17 -14.26 33.20 21.55
C PRO A 17 -14.86 34.48 22.16
N GLN A 18 -14.65 35.63 21.49
CA GLN A 18 -15.19 36.93 21.89
C GLN A 18 -16.72 37.00 21.75
N LYS A 19 -17.30 36.44 20.67
CA LYS A 19 -18.75 36.38 20.45
C LYS A 19 -19.45 35.41 21.41
N PHE A 20 -18.78 34.33 21.80
CA PHE A 20 -19.26 33.32 22.74
C PHE A 20 -19.35 33.91 24.17
N LEU A 21 -18.32 34.63 24.60
CA LEU A 21 -18.32 35.39 25.87
C LEU A 21 -19.43 36.44 25.91
N ARG A 22 -19.72 37.14 24.79
CA ARG A 22 -20.84 38.10 24.72
C ARG A 22 -22.23 37.47 24.88
N ARG A 23 -22.37 36.15 24.72
CA ARG A 23 -23.62 35.40 24.93
C ARG A 23 -23.76 34.78 26.32
N LYS A 24 -22.84 35.08 27.24
CA LYS A 24 -22.80 34.52 28.60
C LYS A 24 -24.12 34.64 29.39
N ASN A 25 -24.80 35.78 29.27
CA ASN A 25 -26.08 36.01 29.95
C ASN A 25 -27.25 35.20 29.34
N ALA A 26 -27.15 34.78 28.08
CA ALA A 26 -28.21 34.06 27.37
C ALA A 26 -28.05 32.53 27.44
N LEU A 27 -26.82 32.02 27.49
CA LEU A 27 -26.54 30.58 27.49
C LEU A 27 -26.48 29.98 28.91
N GLY A 28 -26.13 30.77 29.91
CA GLY A 28 -25.86 30.27 31.26
C GLY A 28 -24.48 29.61 31.37
N LEU A 29 -23.84 29.72 32.54
CA LEU A 29 -22.45 29.30 32.75
C LEU A 29 -22.28 27.78 32.55
N ASP A 30 -23.25 26.98 32.99
CA ASP A 30 -23.20 25.51 32.92
C ASP A 30 -23.21 24.98 31.47
N ASN A 31 -24.05 25.56 30.61
CA ASN A 31 -24.08 25.19 29.19
C ASN A 31 -22.81 25.62 28.46
N MET A 32 -22.20 26.75 28.85
CA MET A 32 -20.96 27.21 28.21
C MET A 32 -19.78 26.26 28.48
N VAL A 33 -19.70 25.71 29.69
CA VAL A 33 -18.67 24.75 30.10
C VAL A 33 -18.82 23.40 29.37
N GLN A 34 -20.01 23.05 28.91
CA GLN A 34 -20.24 21.82 28.11
C GLN A 34 -19.94 22.00 26.61
N ILE A 35 -20.16 23.19 26.04
CA ILE A 35 -20.00 23.45 24.60
C ILE A 35 -18.51 23.63 24.22
N MET A 36 -17.72 24.25 25.09
CA MET A 36 -16.32 24.56 24.79
C MET A 36 -15.42 23.32 24.55
N PRO A 37 -15.44 22.27 25.39
CA PRO A 37 -14.58 21.10 25.20
C PRO A 37 -14.80 20.41 23.84
N ARG A 38 -16.05 20.35 23.36
CA ARG A 38 -16.39 19.77 22.05
C ARG A 38 -15.89 20.60 20.87
N ARG A 39 -15.86 21.92 21.00
CA ARG A 39 -15.31 22.79 19.95
C ARG A 39 -13.79 22.73 19.93
N LEU A 40 -13.16 22.71 21.10
CA LEU A 40 -11.72 22.55 21.25
C LEU A 40 -11.25 21.22 20.65
N SER A 41 -11.95 20.11 20.95
CA SER A 41 -11.61 18.79 20.38
C SER A 41 -11.72 18.76 18.85
N MET A 42 -12.74 19.38 18.26
CA MET A 42 -12.87 19.45 16.80
C MET A 42 -11.75 20.26 16.15
N LEU A 43 -11.39 21.42 16.72
CA LEU A 43 -10.33 22.27 16.18
C LEU A 43 -8.95 21.64 16.32
N THR A 44 -8.69 20.94 17.42
CA THR A 44 -7.45 20.16 17.61
C THR A 44 -7.33 19.05 16.57
N LEU A 45 -8.42 18.35 16.26
CA LEU A 45 -8.43 17.30 15.24
C LEU A 45 -8.23 17.87 13.82
N GLU A 46 -8.81 19.04 13.52
CA GLU A 46 -8.59 19.76 12.26
C GLU A 46 -7.14 20.25 12.14
N LYS A 47 -6.54 20.74 13.23
CA LYS A 47 -5.13 21.13 13.32
C LYS A 47 -4.21 19.94 13.04
N GLU A 48 -4.45 18.78 13.65
CA GLU A 48 -3.60 17.59 13.45
C GLU A 48 -3.65 17.09 11.99
N LYS A 49 -4.84 17.06 11.39
CA LYS A 49 -5.00 16.74 9.96
C LYS A 49 -4.21 17.70 9.07
N LEU A 50 -4.36 19.01 9.30
CA LEU A 50 -3.68 20.02 8.49
C LEU A 50 -2.16 20.01 8.70
N LYS A 51 -1.69 19.72 9.92
CA LYS A 51 -0.26 19.57 10.23
C LYS A 51 0.34 18.40 9.45
N ASN A 52 -0.32 17.24 9.43
CA ASN A 52 0.12 16.08 8.66
C ASN A 52 0.13 16.37 7.15
N ASP A 53 -0.88 17.08 6.65
CA ASP A 53 -0.95 17.52 5.25
C ASP A 53 0.19 18.48 4.88
N VAL A 54 0.51 19.44 5.74
CA VAL A 54 1.64 20.38 5.56
C VAL A 54 2.97 19.63 5.54
N THR A 55 3.18 18.70 6.48
CA THR A 55 4.40 17.89 6.54
C THR A 55 4.57 17.06 5.28
N SER A 56 3.51 16.38 4.81
CA SER A 56 3.57 15.60 3.57
C SER A 56 3.81 16.47 2.32
N CYS A 57 3.25 17.68 2.28
CA CYS A 57 3.38 18.60 1.16
C CYS A 57 4.76 19.26 1.14
N SER A 58 5.34 19.59 2.30
CA SER A 58 6.69 20.13 2.43
C SER A 58 7.74 19.14 1.94
N VAL A 59 7.61 17.86 2.31
CA VAL A 59 8.49 16.77 1.84
C VAL A 59 8.43 16.62 0.31
N LYS A 60 7.25 16.80 -0.29
CA LYS A 60 7.08 16.77 -1.76
C LYS A 60 7.67 18.00 -2.45
N VAL A 61 7.56 19.19 -1.86
CA VAL A 61 8.07 20.46 -2.43
C VAL A 61 9.58 20.62 -2.25
N GLN A 62 10.16 20.03 -1.21
CA GLN A 62 11.60 20.08 -0.91
C GLN A 62 12.40 18.91 -1.50
N GLY A 63 11.91 18.29 -2.58
CA GLY A 63 12.48 17.09 -3.22
C GLY A 63 13.98 16.85 -2.94
N PHE A 64 14.25 15.78 -2.19
CA PHE A 64 15.55 15.10 -2.02
C PHE A 64 16.82 15.94 -2.24
N HIS A 65 17.05 16.98 -1.42
CA HIS A 65 18.36 17.63 -1.34
C HIS A 65 18.93 17.54 0.09
N ASN A 66 20.15 16.98 0.16
CA ASN A 66 21.04 16.76 1.31
C ASN A 66 20.79 15.55 2.23
N LEU A 67 21.41 14.43 1.83
CA LEU A 67 21.57 13.18 2.58
C LEU A 67 22.71 13.18 3.61
N ALA A 68 23.37 14.31 3.92
CA ALA A 68 24.61 14.30 4.70
C ALA A 68 24.61 15.06 6.04
N SER A 69 23.61 15.89 6.37
CA SER A 69 23.65 16.73 7.59
C SER A 69 22.58 16.44 8.65
N VAL A 70 21.62 15.54 8.37
CA VAL A 70 20.58 15.12 9.33
C VAL A 70 21.02 13.91 10.17
N GLN A 71 22.18 13.32 9.85
CA GLN A 71 22.68 12.05 10.41
C GLN A 71 23.10 12.08 11.90
N LYS A 72 22.99 13.22 12.60
CA LYS A 72 23.46 13.32 14.00
C LYS A 72 22.40 13.64 15.05
N SER A 73 21.14 13.86 14.67
CA SER A 73 20.10 14.30 15.63
C SER A 73 18.87 13.40 15.71
N VAL A 74 18.77 12.39 14.83
CA VAL A 74 17.57 11.52 14.71
C VAL A 74 17.79 10.14 15.36
N GLN A 75 18.96 9.88 15.93
CA GLN A 75 19.36 8.54 16.38
C GLN A 75 18.75 8.09 17.72
N ALA A 76 17.74 8.78 18.25
CA ALA A 76 17.17 8.46 19.57
C ALA A 76 15.65 8.19 19.58
N VAL A 77 14.93 8.25 18.45
CA VAL A 77 13.49 7.93 18.43
C VAL A 77 13.11 7.13 17.19
N ALA A 78 12.96 5.82 17.42
CA ALA A 78 12.10 4.85 16.75
C ALA A 78 12.36 4.48 15.27
N THR A 79 13.12 3.40 15.14
CA THR A 79 13.21 2.42 14.04
C THR A 79 11.90 1.66 13.75
N SER A 80 10.80 2.35 13.45
CA SER A 80 9.55 1.67 13.00
C SER A 80 8.95 2.37 11.78
N GLY A 81 9.19 1.85 10.58
CA GLY A 81 8.50 2.41 9.41
C GLY A 81 8.84 1.88 8.03
N TYR A 82 9.70 0.88 7.88
CA TYR A 82 9.89 0.19 6.60
C TYR A 82 9.86 -1.34 6.80
N PRO A 83 8.95 -2.07 6.12
CA PRO A 83 9.01 -3.52 6.10
C PRO A 83 10.27 -3.94 5.36
N GLY A 84 11.26 -4.49 6.07
CA GLY A 84 12.47 -5.04 5.45
C GLY A 84 13.66 -5.16 6.37
N SER A 85 13.89 -4.21 7.27
CA SER A 85 15.11 -4.19 8.10
C SER A 85 15.12 -5.21 9.23
N ASP A 86 14.02 -5.94 9.44
CA ASP A 86 13.81 -6.73 10.67
C ASP A 86 13.29 -8.15 10.46
N LEU A 87 13.18 -8.60 9.20
CA LEU A 87 12.64 -9.93 8.90
C LEU A 87 13.46 -11.09 9.47
N ALA A 88 14.78 -10.93 9.55
CA ALA A 88 15.65 -11.94 10.13
C ALA A 88 15.35 -12.12 11.61
N ARG A 89 15.33 -11.03 12.39
CA ARG A 89 14.96 -11.05 13.82
C ARG A 89 13.59 -11.67 14.04
N MET A 90 12.57 -11.20 13.31
CA MET A 90 11.20 -11.71 13.47
C MET A 90 11.11 -13.22 13.25
N ASN A 91 11.77 -13.74 12.21
CA ASN A 91 11.76 -15.17 11.96
C ASN A 91 12.63 -15.96 12.96
N ASP A 92 13.72 -15.39 13.46
CA ASP A 92 14.54 -16.02 14.51
C ASP A 92 13.79 -16.08 15.85
N GLU A 93 13.00 -15.06 16.19
CA GLU A 93 12.13 -15.03 17.38
C GLU A 93 10.97 -16.02 17.29
N LEU A 94 10.45 -16.25 16.08
CA LEU A 94 9.38 -17.22 15.84
C LEU A 94 9.87 -18.67 15.77
N TYR A 95 11.15 -18.91 15.47
CA TYR A 95 11.74 -20.25 15.41
C TYR A 95 11.41 -21.16 16.61
N PRO A 96 11.50 -20.72 17.89
CA PRO A 96 11.14 -21.57 19.03
C PRO A 96 9.64 -21.91 19.13
N ILE A 97 8.76 -21.18 18.46
CA ILE A 97 7.30 -21.32 18.53
C ILE A 97 6.66 -21.59 17.16
N GLU A 98 7.47 -21.98 16.17
CA GLU A 98 7.05 -22.11 14.77
C GLU A 98 6.03 -23.24 14.52
N ASP A 99 5.91 -24.15 15.48
CA ASP A 99 4.92 -25.24 15.49
C ASP A 99 3.63 -24.86 16.25
N SER A 100 3.53 -23.64 16.79
CA SER A 100 2.40 -23.17 17.60
C SER A 100 1.68 -21.98 16.96
N PRO A 101 0.65 -22.22 16.11
CA PRO A 101 -0.08 -21.15 15.43
C PRO A 101 -0.67 -20.08 16.37
N LEU A 102 -1.13 -20.48 17.56
CA LEU A 102 -1.70 -19.54 18.53
C LEU A 102 -0.63 -18.61 19.13
N GLU A 103 0.56 -19.13 19.43
CA GLU A 103 1.66 -18.30 19.93
C GLU A 103 2.17 -17.35 18.84
N ILE A 104 2.24 -17.79 17.58
CA ILE A 104 2.59 -16.92 16.44
C ILE A 104 1.55 -15.79 16.28
N LEU A 105 0.26 -16.10 16.44
CA LEU A 105 -0.80 -15.10 16.39
C LEU A 105 -0.69 -14.07 17.53
N GLN A 106 -0.42 -14.52 18.75
CA GLN A 106 -0.21 -13.65 19.91
C GLN A 106 1.01 -12.75 19.71
N TRP A 107 2.14 -13.34 19.30
CA TRP A 107 3.35 -12.60 18.93
C TRP A 107 3.06 -11.52 17.88
N ALA A 108 2.32 -11.85 16.82
CA ALA A 108 2.01 -10.89 15.77
C ALA A 108 1.16 -9.72 16.29
N MET A 109 0.23 -9.97 17.21
CA MET A 109 -0.59 -8.91 17.82
C MET A 109 0.28 -7.92 18.61
N GLU A 110 1.28 -8.42 19.32
CA GLU A 110 2.23 -7.61 20.08
C GLU A 110 3.20 -6.86 19.16
N GLU A 111 3.85 -7.56 18.22
CA GLU A 111 4.87 -7.00 17.32
C GLU A 111 4.32 -5.87 16.44
N PHE A 112 3.07 -5.97 15.99
CA PHE A 112 2.46 -4.98 15.10
C PHE A 112 1.55 -3.97 15.82
N ASP A 113 1.56 -3.93 17.15
CA ASP A 113 0.69 -3.08 17.99
C ASP A 113 -0.80 -3.22 17.62
N GLY A 114 -1.23 -4.45 17.33
CA GLY A 114 -2.60 -4.74 16.88
C GLY A 114 -2.95 -4.23 15.47
N ARG A 115 -1.99 -3.69 14.70
CA ARG A 115 -2.18 -3.27 13.30
C ARG A 115 -2.14 -4.46 12.35
N LEU A 116 -3.06 -5.37 12.55
CA LEU A 116 -3.22 -6.59 11.79
C LEU A 116 -4.57 -6.63 11.10
N ALA A 117 -4.57 -7.16 9.88
CA ALA A 117 -5.77 -7.65 9.22
C ALA A 117 -5.54 -9.10 8.78
N MET A 118 -6.61 -9.80 8.50
CA MET A 118 -6.57 -11.14 7.94
C MET A 118 -7.23 -11.14 6.57
N SER A 119 -6.64 -11.83 5.59
CA SER A 119 -7.34 -12.12 4.34
C SER A 119 -7.83 -13.55 4.34
N SER A 120 -9.10 -13.77 3.97
CA SER A 120 -9.67 -15.11 3.82
C SER A 120 -10.32 -15.26 2.45
N SER A 121 -10.12 -16.43 1.82
CA SER A 121 -10.85 -16.83 0.61
C SER A 121 -12.10 -17.65 0.92
N PHE A 122 -12.39 -17.92 2.20
CA PHE A 122 -13.41 -18.86 2.63
C PHE A 122 -13.28 -20.26 1.99
N GLY A 123 -12.04 -20.67 1.71
CA GLY A 123 -11.74 -21.98 1.12
C GLY A 123 -11.95 -23.16 2.07
N ILE A 124 -11.68 -24.38 1.59
CA ILE A 124 -11.99 -25.65 2.29
C ILE A 124 -11.55 -25.64 3.76
N GLN A 125 -10.34 -25.16 4.04
CA GLN A 125 -9.73 -25.17 5.38
C GLN A 125 -9.57 -23.77 6.00
N SER A 126 -10.18 -22.73 5.42
CA SER A 126 -9.98 -21.34 5.91
C SER A 126 -10.50 -21.11 7.33
N VAL A 127 -11.48 -21.91 7.76
CA VAL A 127 -12.12 -21.79 9.07
C VAL A 127 -11.14 -21.92 10.23
N VAL A 128 -10.05 -22.68 10.06
CA VAL A 128 -9.07 -22.89 11.13
C VAL A 128 -8.35 -21.60 11.49
N LEU A 129 -7.79 -20.88 10.51
CA LEU A 129 -7.15 -19.59 10.80
C LEU A 129 -8.17 -18.56 11.30
N LEU A 130 -9.36 -18.54 10.70
CA LEU A 130 -10.43 -17.63 11.11
C LEU A 130 -10.75 -17.84 12.60
N HIS A 131 -10.99 -19.08 13.01
CA HIS A 131 -11.27 -19.44 14.39
C HIS A 131 -10.10 -19.07 15.31
N MET A 132 -8.88 -19.54 15.01
CA MET A 132 -7.68 -19.23 15.83
C MET A 132 -7.47 -17.72 16.02
N ALA A 133 -7.59 -16.94 14.95
CA ALA A 133 -7.42 -15.48 15.00
C ALA A 133 -8.49 -14.81 15.88
N THR A 134 -9.75 -15.25 15.79
CA THR A 134 -10.84 -14.73 16.64
C THR A 134 -10.68 -15.09 18.12
N GLN A 135 -10.02 -16.21 18.46
CA GLN A 135 -9.71 -16.53 19.86
C GLN A 135 -8.69 -15.56 20.46
N VAL A 136 -7.78 -15.03 19.64
CA VAL A 136 -6.75 -14.07 20.08
C VAL A 136 -7.27 -12.64 20.04
N LYS A 137 -7.95 -12.26 18.96
CA LYS A 137 -8.55 -10.94 18.74
C LYS A 137 -9.97 -11.11 18.15
N PRO A 138 -11.02 -11.10 18.99
CA PRO A 138 -12.40 -11.34 18.54
C PRO A 138 -12.89 -10.38 17.45
N ASP A 139 -12.41 -9.14 17.45
CA ASP A 139 -12.81 -8.07 16.52
C ASP A 139 -11.82 -7.85 15.36
N ILE A 140 -10.93 -8.81 15.08
CA ILE A 140 -9.92 -8.69 14.01
C ILE A 140 -10.57 -8.40 12.65
N ASP A 141 -10.04 -7.43 11.92
CA ASP A 141 -10.53 -7.10 10.58
C ASP A 141 -10.24 -8.26 9.62
N VAL A 142 -11.30 -8.86 9.08
CA VAL A 142 -11.22 -9.90 8.06
C VAL A 142 -11.60 -9.31 6.72
N VAL A 143 -10.72 -9.39 5.73
CA VAL A 143 -10.98 -8.93 4.37
C VAL A 143 -11.21 -10.13 3.46
N TRP A 144 -12.34 -10.11 2.76
CA TRP A 144 -12.68 -11.11 1.75
C TRP A 144 -12.85 -10.46 0.39
N VAL A 145 -12.11 -10.99 -0.59
CA VAL A 145 -12.21 -10.52 -1.97
C VAL A 145 -13.28 -11.32 -2.70
N ASP A 146 -14.41 -10.67 -2.97
CA ASP A 146 -15.46 -11.19 -3.81
C ASP A 146 -15.10 -10.96 -5.29
N THR A 147 -14.65 -12.03 -5.93
CA THR A 147 -14.27 -12.04 -7.35
C THR A 147 -15.50 -11.99 -8.27
N GLY A 148 -16.71 -12.22 -7.76
CA GLY A 148 -17.92 -12.41 -8.56
C GLY A 148 -17.99 -13.74 -9.31
N TYR A 149 -17.02 -14.63 -9.11
CA TYR A 149 -16.95 -15.97 -9.73
C TYR A 149 -16.74 -17.08 -8.70
N LEU A 150 -17.00 -16.83 -7.42
CA LEU A 150 -16.93 -17.87 -6.40
C LEU A 150 -18.15 -18.82 -6.50
N PRO A 151 -18.01 -20.09 -6.13
CA PRO A 151 -19.15 -21.02 -6.06
C PRO A 151 -20.21 -20.57 -5.04
N GLU A 152 -21.48 -20.89 -5.27
CA GLU A 152 -22.57 -20.56 -4.34
C GLU A 152 -22.33 -21.14 -2.94
N GLU A 153 -21.71 -22.32 -2.86
CA GLU A 153 -21.37 -22.97 -1.60
C GLU A 153 -20.37 -22.16 -0.78
N THR A 154 -19.44 -21.47 -1.44
CA THR A 154 -18.45 -20.62 -0.75
C THR A 154 -19.09 -19.37 -0.16
N TYR A 155 -20.08 -18.76 -0.84
CA TYR A 155 -20.85 -17.65 -0.26
C TYR A 155 -21.66 -18.10 0.96
N ARG A 156 -22.41 -19.20 0.85
CA ARG A 156 -23.18 -19.74 1.98
C ARG A 156 -22.29 -20.13 3.16
N TYR A 157 -21.12 -20.69 2.87
CA TYR A 157 -20.13 -21.04 3.89
C TYR A 157 -19.52 -19.81 4.55
N ALA A 158 -19.23 -18.75 3.79
CA ALA A 158 -18.78 -17.48 4.35
C ALA A 158 -19.82 -16.89 5.32
N ASP A 159 -21.09 -16.83 4.93
CA ASP A 159 -22.18 -16.34 5.80
C ASP A 159 -22.29 -17.17 7.09
N LEU A 160 -22.23 -18.51 6.97
CA LEU A 160 -22.22 -19.41 8.12
C LEU A 160 -21.05 -19.11 9.07
N LEU A 161 -19.84 -18.92 8.55
CA LEU A 161 -18.67 -18.64 9.38
C LEU A 161 -18.72 -17.25 10.01
N VAL A 162 -19.25 -16.25 9.31
CA VAL A 162 -19.45 -14.91 9.86
C VAL A 162 -20.35 -14.96 11.08
N GLU A 163 -21.47 -15.68 11.00
CA GLU A 163 -22.40 -15.86 12.12
C GLU A 163 -21.78 -16.72 13.23
N THR A 164 -21.16 -17.85 12.89
CA THR A 164 -20.62 -18.81 13.86
C THR A 164 -19.44 -18.23 14.65
N LEU A 165 -18.57 -17.48 13.99
CA LEU A 165 -17.33 -16.96 14.58
C LEU A 165 -17.43 -15.48 14.99
N GLY A 166 -18.53 -14.79 14.67
CA GLY A 166 -18.71 -13.36 14.95
C GLY A 166 -17.71 -12.46 14.20
N LEU A 167 -17.43 -12.76 12.92
CA LEU A 167 -16.36 -12.10 12.17
C LEU A 167 -16.66 -10.62 11.89
N ASN A 168 -15.67 -9.76 12.14
CA ASN A 168 -15.64 -8.38 11.63
C ASN A 168 -15.24 -8.39 10.14
N LEU A 169 -16.17 -8.76 9.27
CA LEU A 169 -15.94 -8.98 7.85
C LEU A 169 -16.11 -7.71 7.01
N THR A 170 -15.08 -7.40 6.22
CA THR A 170 -15.12 -6.45 5.11
C THR A 170 -15.08 -7.20 3.78
N ILE A 171 -16.17 -7.10 3.02
CA ILE A 171 -16.25 -7.65 1.65
C ILE A 171 -15.74 -6.58 0.68
N THR A 172 -14.82 -6.97 -0.20
CA THR A 172 -14.28 -6.08 -1.24
C THR A 172 -14.40 -6.69 -2.62
N SER A 173 -14.69 -5.84 -3.60
CA SER A 173 -14.70 -6.20 -5.01
C SER A 173 -14.26 -5.00 -5.85
N ASN A 174 -13.91 -5.24 -7.12
CA ASN A 174 -13.55 -4.16 -8.03
C ASN A 174 -14.80 -3.50 -8.61
N GLU A 175 -15.21 -2.37 -8.04
CA GLU A 175 -16.38 -1.59 -8.47
C GLU A 175 -16.22 -1.00 -9.88
N GLU A 176 -15.01 -0.58 -10.24
CA GLU A 176 -14.74 -0.02 -11.56
C GLU A 176 -14.80 -1.10 -12.65
N TRP A 177 -14.42 -2.33 -12.30
CA TRP A 177 -14.35 -3.48 -13.19
C TRP A 177 -15.22 -4.63 -12.71
N THR A 178 -16.54 -4.42 -12.72
CA THR A 178 -17.51 -5.50 -12.43
C THR A 178 -17.28 -6.70 -13.36
N PRO A 179 -17.67 -7.93 -12.95
CA PRO A 179 -17.58 -9.12 -13.80
C PRO A 179 -18.10 -8.88 -15.22
N ALA A 180 -19.31 -8.33 -15.33
CA ALA A 180 -19.95 -8.00 -16.61
C ALA A 180 -19.14 -7.00 -17.44
N ARG A 181 -18.57 -5.96 -16.82
CA ARG A 181 -17.78 -4.95 -17.54
C ARG A 181 -16.44 -5.51 -18.01
N MET A 182 -15.76 -6.28 -17.16
CA MET A 182 -14.52 -6.97 -17.52
C MET A 182 -14.76 -7.91 -18.71
N GLU A 183 -15.81 -8.75 -18.65
CA GLU A 183 -16.17 -9.64 -19.76
C GLU A 183 -16.52 -8.87 -21.04
N ALA A 184 -17.24 -7.74 -20.94
CA ALA A 184 -17.58 -6.93 -22.11
C ALA A 184 -16.35 -6.30 -22.80
N LEU A 185 -15.30 -5.98 -22.05
CA LEU A 185 -14.11 -5.30 -22.57
C LEU A 185 -12.96 -6.24 -22.94
N HIS A 186 -12.83 -7.36 -22.22
CA HIS A 186 -11.71 -8.28 -22.34
C HIS A 186 -12.11 -9.71 -22.66
N GLY A 187 -13.41 -10.01 -22.73
CA GLY A 187 -13.88 -11.39 -22.75
C GLY A 187 -13.63 -12.10 -21.43
N LYS A 188 -13.79 -13.42 -21.47
CA LYS A 188 -13.56 -14.29 -20.31
C LYS A 188 -12.08 -14.60 -20.16
N LEU A 189 -11.34 -13.69 -19.54
CA LEU A 189 -9.89 -13.74 -19.39
C LEU A 189 -9.31 -15.09 -18.90
N TRP A 190 -10.09 -15.92 -18.19
CA TRP A 190 -9.67 -17.25 -17.75
C TRP A 190 -9.75 -18.35 -18.82
N GLU A 191 -10.51 -18.13 -19.91
CA GLU A 191 -10.60 -19.05 -21.06
C GLU A 191 -9.44 -18.84 -22.05
N HIS A 192 -8.72 -17.73 -21.91
CA HIS A 192 -7.56 -17.42 -22.74
C HIS A 192 -6.36 -18.33 -22.41
N GLU A 193 -5.54 -18.63 -23.42
CA GLU A 193 -4.35 -19.45 -23.25
C GLU A 193 -3.16 -18.66 -22.69
N GLU A 194 -3.13 -17.34 -22.89
CA GLU A 194 -1.99 -16.49 -22.53
C GLU A 194 -1.91 -16.25 -21.01
N THR A 195 -0.71 -16.44 -20.44
CA THR A 195 -0.42 -16.20 -19.01
C THR A 195 -0.74 -14.77 -18.58
N GLU A 196 -0.61 -13.82 -19.50
CA GLU A 196 -0.93 -12.40 -19.31
C GLU A 196 -2.42 -12.19 -19.00
N SER A 197 -3.31 -12.94 -19.66
CA SER A 197 -4.76 -12.88 -19.45
C SER A 197 -5.13 -13.36 -18.05
N HIS A 198 -4.51 -14.47 -17.59
CA HIS A 198 -4.68 -14.98 -16.22
C HIS A 198 -4.14 -14.00 -15.17
N SER A 199 -3.00 -13.38 -15.46
CA SER A 199 -2.38 -12.36 -14.59
C SER A 199 -3.25 -11.11 -14.48
N LEU A 200 -3.83 -10.65 -15.61
CA LEU A 200 -4.75 -9.52 -15.65
C LEU A 200 -6.03 -9.81 -14.85
N TYR A 201 -6.62 -10.99 -15.03
CA TYR A 201 -7.77 -11.44 -14.23
C TYR A 201 -7.46 -11.41 -12.73
N GLY A 202 -6.33 -12.02 -12.32
CA GLY A 202 -5.88 -12.03 -10.93
C GLY A 202 -5.66 -10.62 -10.38
N HIS A 203 -5.08 -9.72 -11.17
CA HIS A 203 -4.88 -8.34 -10.76
C HIS A 203 -6.21 -7.60 -10.55
N ILE A 204 -7.10 -7.61 -11.55
CA ILE A 204 -8.36 -6.88 -11.54
C ILE A 204 -9.31 -7.42 -10.48
N ARG A 205 -9.48 -8.75 -10.39
CA ARG A 205 -10.50 -9.36 -9.52
C ARG A 205 -10.00 -9.70 -8.12
N LYS A 206 -8.68 -9.76 -7.89
CA LYS A 206 -8.12 -10.18 -6.60
C LYS A 206 -7.19 -9.16 -5.96
N VAL A 207 -6.09 -8.81 -6.63
CA VAL A 207 -5.02 -8.00 -6.02
C VAL A 207 -5.45 -6.54 -5.82
N GLN A 208 -5.96 -5.89 -6.87
CA GLN A 208 -6.36 -4.48 -6.81
C GLN A 208 -7.42 -4.19 -5.74
N PRO A 209 -8.55 -4.90 -5.66
CA PRO A 209 -9.56 -4.64 -4.63
C PRO A 209 -9.05 -4.92 -3.21
N LEU A 210 -8.24 -5.97 -3.02
CA LEU A 210 -7.64 -6.27 -1.71
C LEU A 210 -6.77 -5.11 -1.23
N MET A 211 -5.83 -4.64 -2.05
CA MET A 211 -4.90 -3.57 -1.67
C MET A 211 -5.64 -2.27 -1.37
N LYS A 212 -6.59 -1.89 -2.23
CA LYS A 212 -7.42 -0.69 -2.03
C LYS A 212 -8.18 -0.75 -0.70
N THR A 213 -8.72 -1.92 -0.35
CA THR A 213 -9.43 -2.10 0.91
C THR A 213 -8.49 -2.04 2.11
N LEU A 214 -7.36 -2.75 2.08
CA LEU A 214 -6.36 -2.71 3.15
C LEU A 214 -5.85 -1.29 3.42
N ASP A 215 -5.62 -0.48 2.38
CA ASP A 215 -5.22 0.93 2.49
C ASP A 215 -6.31 1.81 3.14
N SER A 216 -7.58 1.42 3.00
CA SER A 216 -8.74 2.18 3.50
C SER A 216 -9.19 1.77 4.90
N LEU A 217 -8.72 0.63 5.42
CA LEU A 217 -9.13 0.15 6.74
C LEU A 217 -8.64 1.10 7.84
N PRO A 218 -9.49 1.43 8.84
CA PRO A 218 -9.09 2.29 9.96
C PRO A 218 -7.86 1.78 10.73
N VAL A 219 -7.70 0.46 10.81
CA VAL A 219 -6.57 -0.19 11.49
C VAL A 219 -5.23 0.03 10.78
N ASN A 220 -5.25 0.40 9.48
CA ASN A 220 -4.07 0.56 8.62
C ASN A 220 -3.04 -0.58 8.82
N PRO A 221 -3.38 -1.80 8.40
CA PRO A 221 -2.72 -3.02 8.88
C PRO A 221 -1.27 -3.13 8.37
N LEU A 222 -0.28 -3.11 9.25
CA LEU A 222 1.12 -3.29 8.85
C LEU A 222 1.43 -4.73 8.43
N ALA A 223 0.70 -5.70 8.97
CA ALA A 223 0.81 -7.09 8.56
C ALA A 223 -0.54 -7.73 8.21
N LEU A 224 -0.48 -8.70 7.30
CA LEU A 224 -1.60 -9.50 6.85
C LEU A 224 -1.41 -10.95 7.30
N LEU A 225 -2.39 -11.49 8.03
CA LEU A 225 -2.47 -12.90 8.36
C LEU A 225 -3.00 -13.70 7.15
N SER A 226 -2.35 -14.83 6.86
CA SER A 226 -2.74 -15.71 5.76
C SER A 226 -2.60 -17.19 6.14
N GLY A 227 -3.60 -17.99 5.78
CA GLY A 227 -3.67 -19.43 6.09
C GLY A 227 -2.86 -20.31 5.13
N LEU A 228 -1.69 -19.84 4.67
CA LEU A 228 -0.83 -20.66 3.81
C LEU A 228 -0.08 -21.69 4.65
N ARG A 229 0.04 -22.91 4.11
CA ARG A 229 0.78 -24.02 4.71
C ARG A 229 1.86 -24.52 3.77
N ALA A 230 3.00 -24.93 4.32
CA ALA A 230 4.17 -25.42 3.59
C ALA A 230 3.86 -26.73 2.86
N ALA A 231 3.01 -27.58 3.46
CA ALA A 231 2.57 -28.86 2.88
C ALA A 231 1.71 -28.71 1.60
N GLN A 232 1.27 -27.50 1.25
CA GLN A 232 0.33 -27.30 0.15
C GLN A 232 0.96 -27.28 -1.24
N THR A 233 2.26 -26.99 -1.39
CA THR A 233 2.99 -27.00 -2.67
C THR A 233 4.50 -27.07 -2.40
N THR A 234 5.29 -27.63 -3.32
CA THR A 234 6.76 -27.66 -3.22
C THR A 234 7.39 -26.25 -3.16
N ALA A 235 6.80 -25.26 -3.82
CA ALA A 235 7.28 -23.87 -3.77
C ALA A 235 7.18 -23.23 -2.36
N ARG A 236 6.36 -23.80 -1.47
CA ARG A 236 6.09 -23.27 -0.14
C ARG A 236 6.91 -23.94 0.97
N SER A 237 7.65 -25.00 0.68
CA SER A 237 8.47 -25.70 1.69
C SER A 237 9.56 -24.81 2.29
N ASN A 238 9.99 -23.78 1.55
CA ASN A 238 11.04 -22.85 1.95
C ASN A 238 10.49 -21.52 2.49
N MET A 239 9.17 -21.39 2.63
CA MET A 239 8.58 -20.18 3.21
C MET A 239 8.98 -20.06 4.67
N LYS A 240 9.10 -18.81 5.13
CA LYS A 240 9.29 -18.49 6.53
C LYS A 240 7.98 -17.97 7.14
N PRO A 241 7.80 -18.06 8.48
CA PRO A 241 6.59 -17.56 9.14
C PRO A 241 6.26 -16.10 8.84
N VAL A 242 7.27 -15.25 8.63
CA VAL A 242 7.08 -13.83 8.26
C VAL A 242 7.83 -13.49 6.98
N GLY A 243 7.11 -12.90 6.03
CA GLY A 243 7.65 -12.33 4.80
C GLY A 243 7.12 -10.93 4.55
N ILE A 244 7.42 -10.38 3.38
CA ILE A 244 6.87 -9.09 2.91
C ILE A 244 6.21 -9.34 1.58
N GLN A 245 4.99 -8.84 1.43
CA GLN A 245 4.27 -8.86 0.19
C GLN A 245 3.53 -7.53 0.01
N GLN A 246 3.66 -6.90 -1.17
CA GLN A 246 2.95 -5.67 -1.51
C GLN A 246 3.11 -4.55 -0.44
N ASN A 247 4.34 -4.34 0.03
CA ASN A 247 4.70 -3.37 1.08
C ASN A 247 4.04 -3.57 2.45
N ARG A 248 3.54 -4.78 2.75
CA ARG A 248 3.05 -5.17 4.08
C ARG A 248 3.74 -6.44 4.53
N TYR A 249 3.88 -6.63 5.84
CA TYR A 249 4.32 -7.90 6.38
C TYR A 249 3.25 -8.97 6.11
N LYS A 250 3.68 -10.20 5.89
CA LYS A 250 2.79 -11.35 5.72
C LYS A 250 3.16 -12.39 6.74
N VAL A 251 2.24 -12.69 7.65
CA VAL A 251 2.43 -13.66 8.73
C VAL A 251 1.66 -14.93 8.38
N LEU A 252 2.31 -16.08 8.55
CA LEU A 252 1.81 -17.41 8.20
C LEU A 252 1.73 -18.31 9.44
N PRO A 253 0.75 -18.12 10.34
CA PRO A 253 0.69 -18.84 11.62
C PRO A 253 0.54 -20.35 11.45
N MET A 254 -0.12 -20.78 10.38
CA MET A 254 -0.38 -22.20 10.12
C MET A 254 0.68 -22.85 9.24
N LEU A 255 1.83 -22.19 9.00
CA LEU A 255 2.77 -22.60 7.97
C LEU A 255 3.19 -24.07 8.08
N LYS A 256 3.42 -24.56 9.30
CA LYS A 256 3.86 -25.94 9.55
C LYS A 256 2.76 -26.96 9.82
N MET A 257 1.49 -26.54 9.90
CA MET A 257 0.39 -27.48 10.15
C MET A 257 0.24 -28.45 8.98
N THR A 258 0.20 -29.74 9.30
CA THR A 258 -0.13 -30.81 8.37
C THR A 258 -1.64 -30.87 8.09
N ASP A 259 -2.06 -31.70 7.14
CA ASP A 259 -3.49 -31.94 6.90
C ASP A 259 -4.17 -32.60 8.10
N ASP A 260 -3.49 -33.51 8.77
CA ASP A 260 -3.99 -34.18 9.98
C ASP A 260 -4.17 -33.18 11.13
N ASP A 261 -3.22 -32.25 11.33
CA ASP A 261 -3.35 -31.20 12.35
C ASP A 261 -4.56 -30.29 12.09
N VAL A 262 -4.84 -30.00 10.82
CA VAL A 262 -5.99 -29.18 10.41
C VAL A 262 -7.29 -29.93 10.69
N LEU A 263 -7.37 -31.21 10.32
CA LEU A 263 -8.56 -32.04 10.57
C LEU A 263 -8.80 -32.22 12.07
N GLU A 264 -7.76 -32.56 12.84
CA GLU A 264 -7.86 -32.69 14.30
C GLU A 264 -8.31 -31.38 14.95
N TYR A 265 -7.79 -30.23 14.50
CA TYR A 265 -8.22 -28.94 15.01
C TYR A 265 -9.69 -28.65 14.69
N MET A 266 -10.15 -28.97 13.47
CA MET A 266 -11.54 -28.79 13.08
C MET A 266 -12.48 -29.65 13.92
N ASP A 267 -12.15 -30.93 14.07
CA ASP A 267 -12.95 -31.89 14.86
C ASP A 267 -13.00 -31.50 16.34
N LYS A 268 -11.85 -31.11 16.92
CA LYS A 268 -11.75 -30.71 18.32
C LYS A 268 -12.57 -29.46 18.67
N ASN A 269 -12.75 -28.56 17.71
CA ASN A 269 -13.45 -27.30 17.91
C ASN A 269 -14.83 -27.27 17.24
N ASP A 270 -15.35 -28.43 16.81
CA ASP A 270 -16.66 -28.58 16.15
C ASP A 270 -16.86 -27.60 14.97
N LEU A 271 -15.82 -27.37 14.18
CA LEU A 271 -15.84 -26.40 13.09
C LEU A 271 -16.58 -26.96 11.87
N PRO A 272 -17.47 -26.18 11.22
CA PRO A 272 -18.21 -26.65 10.08
C PRO A 272 -17.28 -26.93 8.89
N GLN A 273 -17.53 -28.01 8.17
CA GLN A 273 -16.79 -28.35 6.95
C GLN A 273 -17.34 -27.56 5.75
N HIS A 274 -16.45 -27.21 4.81
CA HIS A 274 -16.89 -26.57 3.58
C HIS A 274 -17.74 -27.54 2.72
N PRO A 275 -18.93 -27.17 2.22
CA PRO A 275 -19.84 -28.10 1.53
C PRO A 275 -19.25 -28.81 0.31
N LEU A 276 -18.38 -28.13 -0.44
CA LEU A 276 -17.68 -28.72 -1.59
C LEU A 276 -16.68 -29.82 -1.23
N GLN A 277 -16.22 -29.93 0.02
CA GLN A 277 -15.31 -31.00 0.42
C GLN A 277 -15.96 -32.37 0.24
N ALA A 278 -17.24 -32.50 0.60
CA ALA A 278 -18.03 -33.72 0.38
C ALA A 278 -18.22 -34.07 -1.11
N LYS A 279 -17.98 -33.10 -2.01
CA LYS A 279 -18.01 -33.28 -3.47
C LYS A 279 -16.61 -33.56 -4.06
N GLY A 280 -15.61 -33.83 -3.21
CA GLY A 280 -14.24 -34.15 -3.63
C GLY A 280 -13.33 -32.95 -3.88
N TYR A 281 -13.74 -31.73 -3.50
CA TYR A 281 -12.86 -30.56 -3.59
C TYR A 281 -11.90 -30.53 -2.41
N VAL A 282 -10.60 -30.62 -2.69
CA VAL A 282 -9.56 -30.43 -1.66
C VAL A 282 -9.17 -28.95 -1.51
N THR A 283 -9.31 -28.18 -2.59
CA THR A 283 -9.10 -26.72 -2.61
C THR A 283 -10.16 -26.06 -3.48
N VAL A 284 -10.58 -24.85 -3.12
CA VAL A 284 -11.59 -24.07 -3.85
C VAL A 284 -11.16 -22.62 -4.04
N GLY A 285 -11.46 -22.09 -5.21
CA GLY A 285 -11.41 -20.68 -5.57
C GLY A 285 -12.53 -20.39 -6.57
N ASP A 286 -12.28 -19.60 -7.62
CA ASP A 286 -13.32 -19.31 -8.62
C ASP A 286 -13.80 -20.57 -9.36
N TRP A 287 -15.10 -20.65 -9.67
CA TRP A 287 -15.75 -21.85 -10.22
C TRP A 287 -15.12 -22.33 -11.53
N HIS A 288 -14.64 -21.41 -12.36
CA HIS A 288 -14.04 -21.71 -13.67
C HIS A 288 -12.61 -22.28 -13.58
N SER A 289 -12.00 -22.21 -12.39
CA SER A 289 -10.62 -22.62 -12.16
C SER A 289 -10.50 -23.65 -11.03
N SER A 290 -11.60 -24.28 -10.62
CA SER A 290 -11.68 -25.24 -9.53
C SER A 290 -12.50 -26.46 -9.91
N ARG A 291 -11.96 -27.66 -9.69
CA ARG A 291 -12.69 -28.94 -9.82
C ARG A 291 -12.42 -29.87 -8.63
N PRO A 292 -13.17 -30.98 -8.48
CA PRO A 292 -12.77 -32.07 -7.59
C PRO A 292 -11.41 -32.65 -7.99
N ALA A 293 -10.66 -33.16 -7.02
CA ALA A 293 -9.43 -33.91 -7.28
C ALA A 293 -9.75 -35.32 -7.77
N GLU A 294 -8.95 -35.84 -8.70
CA GLU A 294 -9.03 -37.24 -9.11
C GLU A 294 -8.26 -38.15 -8.14
N GLU A 295 -8.59 -39.44 -8.12
CA GLU A 295 -7.95 -40.40 -7.22
C GLU A 295 -6.45 -40.53 -7.56
N GLY A 296 -5.58 -40.28 -6.57
CA GLY A 296 -4.12 -40.30 -6.75
C GLY A 296 -3.52 -39.05 -7.41
N GLU A 297 -4.34 -38.05 -7.75
CA GLU A 297 -3.87 -36.75 -8.27
C GLU A 297 -3.36 -35.86 -7.14
N ASP A 298 -2.33 -35.02 -7.40
CA ASP A 298 -2.01 -33.90 -6.52
C ASP A 298 -3.24 -32.99 -6.38
N PRO A 299 -3.76 -32.76 -5.15
CA PRO A 299 -4.93 -31.94 -4.91
C PRO A 299 -4.89 -30.54 -5.54
N ARG A 300 -3.71 -29.93 -5.72
CA ARG A 300 -3.57 -28.61 -6.32
C ARG A 300 -3.75 -28.60 -7.83
N ASN A 301 -3.55 -29.73 -8.52
CA ASN A 301 -3.78 -29.81 -9.97
C ASN A 301 -5.27 -29.68 -10.33
N SER A 302 -6.16 -29.85 -9.35
CA SER A 302 -7.58 -29.50 -9.45
C SER A 302 -7.84 -28.00 -9.61
N ARG A 303 -6.82 -27.14 -9.44
CA ARG A 303 -6.87 -25.69 -9.68
C ARG A 303 -6.26 -25.34 -11.03
N PHE A 304 -6.89 -24.39 -11.74
CA PHE A 304 -6.41 -23.88 -13.03
C PHE A 304 -6.13 -24.97 -14.09
N GLY A 305 -6.76 -26.14 -13.98
CA GLY A 305 -6.48 -27.31 -14.84
C GLY A 305 -5.02 -27.78 -14.77
N GLY A 306 -4.35 -27.60 -13.62
CA GLY A 306 -2.95 -27.94 -13.41
C GLY A 306 -1.93 -26.95 -13.97
N LYS A 307 -2.37 -25.86 -14.64
CA LYS A 307 -1.47 -24.91 -15.31
C LYS A 307 -0.73 -23.97 -14.35
N PHE A 308 -1.32 -23.66 -13.20
CA PHE A 308 -0.75 -22.77 -12.20
C PHE A 308 -0.99 -23.34 -10.81
N GLN A 309 0.05 -23.42 -9.98
CA GLN A 309 -0.08 -23.94 -8.61
C GLN A 309 -0.32 -22.84 -7.58
N GLU A 310 0.08 -21.60 -7.88
CA GLU A 310 -0.04 -20.46 -6.99
C GLU A 310 -1.06 -19.42 -7.47
N CYS A 311 -1.82 -18.86 -6.53
CA CYS A 311 -2.73 -17.76 -6.83
C CYS A 311 -1.94 -16.44 -6.92
N GLY A 312 -2.32 -15.57 -7.87
CA GLY A 312 -1.74 -14.22 -8.02
C GLY A 312 -1.73 -13.35 -6.75
N LEU A 313 -2.48 -13.74 -5.71
CA LEU A 313 -2.49 -13.11 -4.38
C LEU A 313 -1.28 -13.45 -3.51
N HIS A 314 -0.50 -14.48 -3.83
CA HIS A 314 0.60 -14.98 -2.98
C HIS A 314 1.93 -15.13 -3.70
N VAL A 315 1.97 -14.75 -4.98
CA VAL A 315 3.21 -14.59 -5.71
C VAL A 315 3.69 -13.16 -5.53
N ASP A 316 4.89 -13.03 -4.97
CA ASP A 316 5.75 -11.92 -5.34
C ASP A 316 6.30 -12.26 -6.74
N ASN A 317 6.58 -11.28 -7.59
CA ASN A 317 7.38 -11.51 -8.80
C ASN A 317 8.85 -11.79 -8.38
N HIS A 318 9.06 -12.84 -7.58
CA HIS A 318 10.36 -13.39 -7.27
C HIS A 318 10.68 -14.42 -8.35
N GLU A 319 11.68 -14.09 -9.16
CA GLU A 319 12.39 -15.09 -9.95
C GLU A 319 12.78 -16.25 -9.03
N PRO A 320 12.49 -17.52 -9.40
CA PRO A 320 12.97 -18.64 -8.63
C PRO A 320 14.50 -18.67 -8.70
N ALA A 321 15.14 -18.78 -7.54
CA ALA A 321 16.57 -19.04 -7.45
C ALA A 321 16.88 -20.35 -8.20
N SER A 322 17.53 -20.25 -9.36
CA SER A 322 18.04 -21.42 -10.08
C SER A 322 19.56 -21.50 -9.90
N GLU A 323 20.01 -22.52 -9.18
CA GLU A 323 21.35 -23.05 -9.36
C GLU A 323 21.43 -23.78 -10.71
N ASN A 324 22.26 -23.21 -11.59
CA ASN A 324 23.02 -23.77 -12.71
C ASN A 324 22.40 -24.78 -13.71
N ASN A 325 22.57 -24.37 -14.97
CA ASN A 325 22.81 -25.12 -16.21
C ASN A 325 21.62 -25.82 -16.89
N SER A 326 20.98 -25.12 -17.81
CA SER A 326 21.16 -25.28 -19.27
C SER A 326 20.07 -24.52 -20.03
N GLU A 327 20.47 -23.65 -20.97
CA GLU A 327 19.57 -23.05 -21.98
C GLU A 327 19.07 -24.13 -22.96
N PRO A 328 18.12 -23.89 -23.91
CA PRO A 328 17.50 -22.60 -24.35
C PRO A 328 15.99 -22.67 -24.65
N VAL A 329 15.26 -21.54 -24.73
CA VAL A 329 14.05 -21.50 -25.61
C VAL A 329 13.62 -20.11 -26.06
N HIS A 330 13.42 -20.01 -27.38
CA HIS A 330 12.63 -19.03 -28.12
C HIS A 330 11.12 -19.25 -27.93
N ALA A 331 10.33 -18.17 -27.76
CA ALA A 331 8.98 -17.93 -28.35
C ALA A 331 8.37 -16.65 -27.72
N LEU A 332 8.27 -15.52 -28.43
CA LEU A 332 7.11 -14.98 -29.18
C LEU A 332 5.91 -14.55 -28.31
N LEU A 333 5.79 -13.23 -28.12
CA LEU A 333 4.77 -12.44 -27.42
C LEU A 333 4.03 -11.54 -28.43
N PRO A 334 2.70 -11.28 -28.29
CA PRO A 334 2.05 -10.17 -28.96
C PRO A 334 1.98 -8.91 -28.07
N ALA A 335 2.25 -7.78 -28.74
CA ALA A 335 2.10 -6.37 -28.42
C ALA A 335 1.21 -5.94 -27.21
N SER A 336 1.82 -5.76 -26.02
CA SER A 336 1.70 -4.52 -25.22
C SER A 336 2.74 -4.40 -24.08
N LEU A 337 3.88 -5.09 -24.18
CA LEU A 337 4.96 -5.07 -23.18
C LEU A 337 6.07 -4.12 -23.64
N ALA A 338 5.92 -2.81 -23.43
CA ALA A 338 6.96 -1.82 -23.73
C ALA A 338 7.96 -1.59 -22.57
N ALA A 339 7.94 -2.43 -21.52
CA ALA A 339 8.70 -2.21 -20.28
C ALA A 339 9.54 -3.40 -19.80
N THR A 340 9.47 -4.55 -20.47
CA THR A 340 9.95 -5.82 -19.89
C THR A 340 11.43 -6.07 -20.18
N GLY A 341 11.97 -5.55 -21.28
CA GLY A 341 13.41 -5.63 -21.55
C GLY A 341 14.25 -4.80 -20.57
N ILE A 342 13.74 -3.64 -20.15
CA ILE A 342 14.52 -2.70 -19.31
C ILE A 342 14.40 -3.01 -17.82
N LYS A 343 13.24 -3.51 -17.37
CA LYS A 343 13.03 -3.85 -15.95
C LYS A 343 13.84 -5.07 -15.54
N ALA A 344 14.07 -6.02 -16.45
CA ALA A 344 14.95 -7.17 -16.25
C ALA A 344 16.45 -6.81 -16.22
N LEU A 345 16.83 -5.68 -16.81
CA LEU A 345 18.22 -5.21 -16.86
C LEU A 345 18.58 -4.22 -15.73
N GLY A 346 17.61 -3.82 -14.89
CA GLY A 346 17.86 -2.91 -13.76
C GLY A 346 18.22 -1.46 -14.15
N LEU A 347 17.95 -1.04 -15.39
CA LEU A 347 18.42 0.22 -15.96
C LEU A 347 17.46 1.37 -15.65
N THR A 348 17.46 1.84 -14.41
CA THR A 348 16.53 2.89 -13.96
C THR A 348 17.20 4.07 -13.27
N THR A 349 18.50 4.29 -13.50
CA THR A 349 19.18 5.47 -12.96
C THR A 349 18.63 6.74 -13.61
N ALA A 350 17.90 7.53 -12.84
CA ALA A 350 17.41 8.84 -13.24
C ALA A 350 18.53 9.88 -13.13
N HIS A 351 18.43 10.96 -13.92
CA HIS A 351 19.28 12.13 -13.71
C HIS A 351 19.00 12.74 -12.33
N LYS A 352 20.04 13.30 -11.68
CA LYS A 352 19.97 13.74 -10.27
C LYS A 352 18.97 14.88 -10.06
N ASP A 353 18.82 15.73 -11.06
CA ASP A 353 18.03 16.96 -10.95
C ASP A 353 16.72 16.88 -11.72
N THR A 354 16.56 15.89 -12.59
CA THR A 354 15.38 15.72 -13.43
C THR A 354 15.04 14.24 -13.37
N ASP A 355 13.84 13.90 -12.90
CA ASP A 355 13.35 12.52 -12.71
C ASP A 355 13.12 11.82 -14.06
N THR A 356 14.10 11.89 -14.93
CA THR A 356 14.17 11.42 -16.30
C THR A 356 15.28 10.39 -16.38
N ALA A 357 14.96 9.17 -16.79
CA ALA A 357 15.92 8.13 -17.10
C ALA A 357 16.21 8.11 -18.60
N VAL A 358 17.49 8.11 -18.98
CA VAL A 358 17.93 8.01 -20.38
C VAL A 358 18.89 6.83 -20.54
N ILE A 359 18.58 5.93 -21.46
CA ILE A 359 19.47 4.84 -21.88
C ILE A 359 19.95 5.15 -23.30
N MET A 360 21.26 5.18 -23.50
CA MET A 360 21.88 5.27 -24.82
C MET A 360 22.28 3.88 -25.31
N VAL A 361 21.84 3.48 -26.49
CA VAL A 361 22.25 2.21 -27.10
C VAL A 361 23.30 2.45 -28.17
N LYS A 362 24.48 1.81 -28.04
CA LYS A 362 25.61 1.89 -28.98
C LYS A 362 25.79 0.56 -29.70
N LYS A 363 26.14 0.58 -30.99
CA LYS A 363 26.45 -0.63 -31.76
C LYS A 363 27.95 -0.90 -31.78
N LEU A 364 28.33 -2.14 -31.47
CA LEU A 364 29.66 -2.70 -31.64
C LEU A 364 29.68 -3.52 -32.94
N THR A 365 30.65 -3.28 -33.82
CA THR A 365 30.82 -3.98 -35.11
C THR A 365 31.54 -5.31 -34.93
N GLU A 366 31.63 -6.11 -35.99
CA GLU A 366 32.28 -7.43 -35.99
C GLU A 366 33.77 -7.31 -35.61
N ASP A 367 34.41 -6.19 -35.97
CA ASP A 367 35.79 -5.86 -35.61
C ASP A 367 35.98 -5.46 -34.14
N GLY A 368 34.92 -5.50 -33.32
CA GLY A 368 34.96 -5.11 -31.91
C GLY A 368 35.02 -3.59 -31.69
N GLU A 369 34.83 -2.78 -32.73
CA GLU A 369 34.81 -1.32 -32.63
C GLU A 369 33.38 -0.74 -32.57
N TYR A 370 33.21 0.41 -31.91
CA TYR A 370 31.93 1.11 -31.99
C TYR A 370 31.68 1.66 -33.40
N CYS A 371 30.41 1.61 -33.82
CA CYS A 371 29.98 2.17 -35.09
C CYS A 371 30.36 3.66 -35.20
N ARG A 372 30.73 4.15 -36.41
CA ARG A 372 31.13 5.55 -36.62
C ARG A 372 30.13 6.55 -36.04
N LYS A 373 28.83 6.37 -36.33
CA LYS A 373 27.75 7.22 -35.80
C LYS A 373 27.66 7.19 -34.27
N CYS A 374 27.99 6.05 -33.65
CA CYS A 374 27.98 5.86 -32.20
C CYS A 374 29.11 6.63 -31.52
N LYS A 375 30.28 6.71 -32.19
CA LYS A 375 31.42 7.54 -31.78
C LYS A 375 31.08 9.04 -31.93
N ASP A 376 30.60 9.45 -33.12
CA ASP A 376 30.24 10.85 -33.40
C ASP A 376 29.16 11.42 -32.44
N VAL A 377 28.18 10.60 -32.04
CA VAL A 377 27.13 11.03 -31.11
C VAL A 377 27.65 11.09 -29.67
N ALA A 378 28.55 10.20 -29.26
CA ALA A 378 29.15 10.24 -27.93
C ALA A 378 30.00 11.52 -27.75
N GLU A 379 30.81 11.87 -28.76
CA GLU A 379 31.59 13.12 -28.75
C GLU A 379 30.69 14.36 -28.64
N LYS A 380 29.52 14.36 -29.31
CA LYS A 380 28.55 15.47 -29.22
C LYS A 380 27.88 15.58 -27.86
N ILE A 381 27.55 14.46 -27.22
CA ILE A 381 26.98 14.45 -25.85
C ILE A 381 27.99 15.05 -24.87
N GLU A 382 29.27 14.69 -24.99
CA GLU A 382 30.34 15.23 -24.17
C GLU A 382 30.55 16.74 -24.44
N GLN A 383 30.57 17.17 -25.70
CA GLN A 383 30.71 18.59 -26.07
C GLN A 383 29.57 19.47 -25.54
N ASP A 384 28.35 18.94 -25.51
CA ASP A 384 27.17 19.65 -24.99
C ASP A 384 27.00 19.47 -23.46
N ASN A 385 27.94 18.81 -22.76
CA ASN A 385 27.89 18.51 -21.32
C ASN A 385 26.63 17.75 -20.87
N LEU A 386 26.10 16.85 -21.71
CA LEU A 386 24.90 16.06 -21.41
C LEU A 386 25.21 14.65 -20.91
N THR A 387 26.47 14.35 -20.61
CA THR A 387 26.90 13.01 -20.18
C THR A 387 26.17 12.55 -18.91
N ASP A 388 25.96 13.45 -17.94
CA ASP A 388 25.30 13.13 -16.67
C ASP A 388 23.84 12.71 -16.86
N TRP A 389 23.19 13.15 -17.94
CA TRP A 389 21.81 12.80 -18.28
C TRP A 389 21.67 11.38 -18.80
N ILE A 390 22.75 10.75 -19.24
CA ILE A 390 22.76 9.37 -19.73
C ILE A 390 22.94 8.44 -18.52
N GLY A 391 21.82 7.98 -17.96
CA GLY A 391 21.82 7.08 -16.79
C GLY A 391 22.38 5.69 -17.09
N HIS A 392 22.39 5.26 -18.36
CA HIS A 392 22.97 3.98 -18.77
C HIS A 392 23.39 3.93 -20.24
N ILE A 393 24.46 3.17 -20.54
CA ILE A 393 24.91 2.89 -21.91
C ILE A 393 24.83 1.38 -22.18
N ALA A 394 23.89 0.98 -23.05
CA ALA A 394 23.75 -0.40 -23.48
C ALA A 394 24.52 -0.65 -24.78
N VAL A 395 25.22 -1.79 -24.87
CA VAL A 395 26.01 -2.16 -26.07
C VAL A 395 25.31 -3.26 -26.85
N ALA A 396 24.98 -2.97 -28.11
CA ALA A 396 24.47 -3.91 -29.09
C ALA A 396 25.64 -4.49 -29.90
N ASN A 397 26.11 -5.66 -29.48
CA ASN A 397 27.15 -6.41 -30.19
C ASN A 397 26.53 -7.22 -31.32
N VAL A 398 27.02 -7.01 -32.56
CA VAL A 398 26.54 -7.75 -33.74
C VAL A 398 26.85 -9.25 -33.68
N LEU A 399 27.89 -9.65 -32.96
CA LEU A 399 28.27 -11.06 -32.79
C LEU A 399 27.54 -11.73 -31.63
N ASP A 400 26.86 -10.96 -30.78
CA ASP A 400 26.15 -11.45 -29.61
C ASP A 400 24.73 -10.89 -29.58
N ALA A 401 23.78 -11.69 -30.06
CA ALA A 401 22.36 -11.36 -30.08
C ALA A 401 21.72 -11.22 -28.69
N LYS A 402 22.42 -11.66 -27.63
CA LYS A 402 22.00 -11.52 -26.23
C LYS A 402 22.68 -10.35 -25.53
N SER A 403 23.57 -9.63 -26.21
CA SER A 403 24.13 -8.40 -25.65
C SER A 403 23.02 -7.40 -25.33
N GLU A 404 23.22 -6.64 -24.26
CA GLU A 404 22.21 -5.78 -23.66
C GLU A 404 21.53 -4.84 -24.68
N GLY A 405 22.33 -4.16 -25.50
CA GLY A 405 21.81 -3.28 -26.54
C GLY A 405 21.12 -4.03 -27.68
N SER A 406 21.50 -5.29 -27.95
CA SER A 406 20.86 -6.13 -28.98
C SER A 406 19.49 -6.62 -28.51
N ILE A 407 19.34 -6.93 -27.21
CA ILE A 407 18.05 -7.21 -26.57
C ILE A 407 17.15 -5.98 -26.66
N LEU A 408 17.66 -4.80 -26.28
CA LEU A 408 16.89 -3.54 -26.35
C LEU A 408 16.51 -3.16 -27.79
N ALA A 409 17.44 -3.27 -28.74
CA ALA A 409 17.19 -3.00 -30.15
C ALA A 409 16.11 -3.93 -30.72
N LYS A 410 16.13 -5.22 -30.35
CA LYS A 410 15.10 -6.20 -30.73
C LYS A 410 13.76 -5.91 -30.06
N HIS A 411 13.75 -5.58 -28.77
CA HIS A 411 12.54 -5.30 -28.00
C HIS A 411 11.78 -4.06 -28.50
N PHE A 412 12.51 -3.01 -28.88
CA PHE A 412 11.91 -1.78 -29.42
C PHE A 412 11.83 -1.76 -30.96
N GLU A 413 12.16 -2.88 -31.62
CA GLU A 413 12.15 -3.03 -33.09
C GLU A 413 12.99 -1.96 -33.84
N ILE A 414 14.18 -1.66 -33.33
CA ILE A 414 15.08 -0.65 -33.88
C ILE A 414 16.28 -1.32 -34.57
N ALA A 415 16.34 -1.21 -35.89
CA ALA A 415 17.43 -1.79 -36.68
C ALA A 415 18.74 -0.97 -36.68
N THR A 416 18.71 0.28 -36.22
CA THR A 416 19.83 1.22 -36.36
C THR A 416 20.24 1.86 -35.03
N ALA A 417 21.54 1.84 -34.74
CA ALA A 417 22.15 2.54 -33.61
C ALA A 417 23.00 3.74 -34.10
N PRO A 418 23.25 4.75 -33.25
CA PRO A 418 22.78 4.87 -31.87
C PRO A 418 21.31 5.33 -31.79
N PHE A 419 20.62 4.93 -30.72
CA PHE A 419 19.30 5.44 -30.34
C PHE A 419 19.24 5.59 -28.82
N PHE A 420 18.22 6.31 -28.36
CA PHE A 420 18.01 6.58 -26.94
C PHE A 420 16.62 6.15 -26.52
N LEU A 421 16.52 5.73 -25.27
CA LEU A 421 15.26 5.40 -24.62
C LEU A 421 15.11 6.36 -23.45
N VAL A 422 14.04 7.14 -23.45
CA VAL A 422 13.81 8.20 -22.46
C VAL A 422 12.53 7.92 -21.71
N ARG A 423 12.58 7.97 -20.38
CA ARG A 423 11.41 7.78 -19.53
C ARG A 423 11.34 8.87 -18.47
N ASP A 424 10.14 9.40 -18.29
CA ASP A 424 9.79 10.36 -17.24
C ASP A 424 9.20 9.59 -16.04
N LEU A 425 9.68 9.87 -14.83
CA LEU A 425 9.34 9.12 -13.62
C LEU A 425 8.33 9.85 -12.72
N GLU A 426 7.99 11.11 -13.00
CA GLU A 426 7.24 11.96 -12.05
C GLU A 426 5.73 12.07 -12.35
N THR A 427 5.29 11.87 -13.59
CA THR A 427 3.88 12.11 -13.95
C THR A 427 2.99 10.89 -13.73
N GLU A 428 2.11 10.94 -12.71
CA GLU A 428 1.04 9.94 -12.48
C GLU A 428 0.11 9.75 -13.70
N ARG A 429 0.04 10.74 -14.60
CA ARG A 429 -0.71 10.67 -15.88
C ARG A 429 0.03 10.00 -17.03
N ALA A 430 1.33 9.78 -16.94
CA ALA A 430 2.09 9.00 -17.90
C ALA A 430 2.56 7.72 -17.21
N LYS A 431 1.72 6.68 -17.26
CA LYS A 431 2.12 5.31 -16.93
C LYS A 431 3.36 4.93 -17.78
N GLY A 432 4.56 5.13 -17.24
CA GLY A 432 5.77 4.31 -17.40
C GLY A 432 6.28 3.90 -18.78
N GLU A 433 5.83 4.48 -19.90
CA GLU A 433 6.28 4.06 -21.24
C GLU A 433 7.63 4.71 -21.64
N TRP A 434 8.53 3.88 -22.16
CA TRP A 434 9.80 4.32 -22.72
C TRP A 434 9.61 4.97 -24.09
N LYS A 435 10.05 6.22 -24.22
CA LYS A 435 10.04 6.95 -25.49
C LYS A 435 11.32 6.67 -26.27
N ILE A 436 11.15 6.16 -27.49
CA ILE A 436 12.25 5.94 -28.42
C ILE A 436 12.64 7.26 -29.08
N VAL A 437 13.92 7.62 -28.97
CA VAL A 437 14.49 8.80 -29.61
C VAL A 437 15.64 8.36 -30.51
N ARG A 438 15.48 8.56 -31.83
CA ARG A 438 16.43 8.03 -32.84
C ARG A 438 17.54 9.02 -33.22
N SER A 439 17.50 10.23 -32.69
CA SER A 439 18.38 11.33 -33.05
C SER A 439 18.83 12.09 -31.81
N TYR A 440 20.13 12.38 -31.75
CA TYR A 440 20.71 13.21 -30.69
C TYR A 440 20.03 14.59 -30.58
N LEU A 441 19.70 15.22 -31.71
CA LEU A 441 19.05 16.54 -31.71
C LEU A 441 17.63 16.48 -31.12
N GLN A 442 16.93 15.35 -31.29
CA GLN A 442 15.62 15.13 -30.67
C GLN A 442 15.74 14.89 -29.17
N LEU A 443 16.79 14.17 -28.74
CA LEU A 443 17.07 13.96 -27.31
C LEU A 443 17.31 15.29 -26.62
N ARG A 444 18.23 16.10 -27.13
CA ARG A 444 18.58 17.40 -26.55
C ARG A 444 17.35 18.30 -26.33
N LYS A 445 16.50 18.46 -27.36
CA LYS A 445 15.25 19.26 -27.25
C LYS A 445 14.28 18.74 -26.19
N LEU A 446 14.25 17.41 -26.00
CA LEU A 446 13.38 16.78 -25.01
C LEU A 446 13.89 17.04 -23.59
N LEU A 447 15.20 16.93 -23.38
CA LEU A 447 15.83 17.20 -22.08
C LEU A 447 15.68 18.67 -21.67
N GLU A 448 15.92 19.61 -22.60
CA GLU A 448 15.72 21.06 -22.37
C GLU A 448 14.28 21.36 -21.92
N LYS A 449 13.26 20.78 -22.60
CA LYS A 449 11.85 20.99 -22.25
C LYS A 449 11.45 20.40 -20.89
N ASN A 450 12.07 19.31 -20.47
CA ASN A 450 11.77 18.69 -19.18
C ASN A 450 12.35 19.49 -18.00
N ALA A 451 13.53 20.10 -18.18
CA ALA A 451 14.13 20.98 -17.17
C ALA A 451 13.24 22.21 -16.88
N ASP A 452 12.74 22.89 -17.91
CA ASP A 452 11.88 24.07 -17.75
C ASP A 452 10.55 23.74 -17.04
N ARG A 453 9.99 22.56 -17.29
CA ARG A 453 8.72 22.12 -16.70
C ARG A 453 8.85 21.85 -15.20
N LYS A 454 9.96 21.28 -14.74
CA LYS A 454 10.20 21.00 -13.32
C LYS A 454 10.28 22.29 -12.50
N LEU A 455 10.98 23.30 -13.04
CA LEU A 455 11.12 24.60 -12.40
C LEU A 455 9.76 25.28 -12.12
N LEU A 456 8.83 25.19 -13.07
CA LEU A 456 7.47 25.73 -12.92
C LEU A 456 6.65 24.99 -11.85
N LEU A 457 6.75 23.65 -11.79
CA LEU A 457 5.99 22.84 -10.82
C LEU A 457 6.48 23.05 -9.37
N GLU A 458 7.78 23.29 -9.18
CA GLU A 458 8.35 23.61 -7.87
C GLU A 458 7.89 24.98 -7.33
N GLU A 459 7.68 25.97 -8.21
CA GLU A 459 7.14 27.28 -7.82
C GLU A 459 5.67 27.19 -7.40
N GLU A 460 4.83 26.48 -8.16
CA GLU A 460 3.42 26.24 -7.81
C GLU A 460 3.27 25.46 -6.49
N GLY A 461 4.13 24.47 -6.24
CA GLY A 461 4.14 23.71 -4.99
C GLY A 461 4.45 24.55 -3.75
N LYS A 462 5.37 25.53 -3.87
CA LYS A 462 5.75 26.45 -2.78
C LYS A 462 4.60 27.38 -2.38
N GLU A 463 3.82 27.89 -3.34
CA GLU A 463 2.66 28.73 -3.04
C GLU A 463 1.56 27.98 -2.28
N VAL A 464 1.29 26.74 -2.66
CA VAL A 464 0.30 25.88 -1.99
C VAL A 464 0.73 25.55 -0.55
N LEU A 465 2.01 25.28 -0.33
CA LEU A 465 2.56 25.01 0.99
C LEU A 465 2.43 26.24 1.91
N LEU A 466 2.77 27.43 1.40
CA LEU A 466 2.67 28.69 2.14
C LEU A 466 1.23 28.99 2.59
N ALA A 467 0.24 28.71 1.73
CA ALA A 467 -1.17 28.88 2.06
C ALA A 467 -1.62 27.92 3.19
N LYS A 468 -1.16 26.66 3.17
CA LYS A 468 -1.48 25.67 4.21
C LYS A 468 -0.80 26.01 5.55
N ASP A 469 0.45 26.44 5.53
CA ASP A 469 1.18 26.90 6.72
C ASP A 469 0.51 28.10 7.38
N THR A 470 0.03 29.03 6.57
CA THR A 470 -0.70 30.20 7.07
C THR A 470 -1.98 29.77 7.77
N LYS A 471 -2.75 28.83 7.19
CA LYS A 471 -3.97 28.29 7.80
C LYS A 471 -3.68 27.53 9.10
N LEU A 472 -2.58 26.79 9.17
CA LEU A 472 -2.15 26.08 10.38
C LEU A 472 -1.90 27.04 11.53
N LYS A 473 -1.09 28.09 11.33
CA LYS A 473 -0.79 29.10 12.36
C LYS A 473 -2.06 29.77 12.92
N HIS A 474 -3.07 30.01 12.08
CA HIS A 474 -4.33 30.60 12.51
C HIS A 474 -5.14 29.63 13.40
N LEU A 475 -5.20 28.34 13.05
CA LEU A 475 -5.84 27.33 13.90
C LEU A 475 -5.14 27.20 15.26
N GLU A 476 -3.81 27.29 15.31
CA GLU A 476 -3.07 27.27 16.57
C GLU A 476 -3.41 28.46 17.46
N GLN A 477 -3.53 29.65 16.87
CA GLN A 477 -3.94 30.84 17.59
C GLN A 477 -5.37 30.71 18.13
N GLU A 478 -6.33 30.22 17.34
CA GLU A 478 -7.72 30.05 17.78
C GLU A 478 -7.83 29.02 18.92
N ILE A 479 -7.10 27.92 18.86
CA ILE A 479 -7.05 26.90 19.93
C ILE A 479 -6.50 27.49 21.23
N ASN A 480 -5.44 28.30 21.15
CA ASN A 480 -4.85 28.96 22.32
C ASN A 480 -5.81 29.98 22.96
N GLU A 481 -6.48 30.79 22.15
CA GLU A 481 -7.49 31.73 22.62
C GLU A 481 -8.66 31.01 23.29
N LEU A 482 -9.17 29.94 22.68
CA LEU A 482 -10.25 29.12 23.26
C LEU A 482 -9.86 28.43 24.56
N SER A 483 -8.64 27.91 24.63
CA SER A 483 -8.11 27.26 25.84
C SER A 483 -8.02 28.26 26.99
N THR A 484 -7.58 29.49 26.71
CA THR A 484 -7.52 30.58 27.70
C THR A 484 -8.91 30.91 28.24
N VAL A 485 -9.90 31.03 27.36
CA VAL A 485 -11.29 31.31 27.77
C VAL A 485 -11.91 30.14 28.53
N ALA A 486 -11.62 28.90 28.14
CA ALA A 486 -12.11 27.72 28.86
C ALA A 486 -11.59 27.68 30.30
N ASN A 487 -10.30 27.97 30.49
CA ASN A 487 -9.69 28.07 31.83
C ASN A 487 -10.34 29.17 32.67
N GLN A 488 -10.61 30.34 32.07
CA GLN A 488 -11.28 31.43 32.77
C GLN A 488 -12.70 31.06 33.23
N LEU A 489 -13.47 30.37 32.39
CA LEU A 489 -14.82 29.91 32.73
C LEU A 489 -14.82 28.84 33.82
N GLN A 490 -13.82 27.95 33.83
CA GLN A 490 -13.65 26.95 34.89
C GLN A 490 -13.37 27.60 36.25
N ILE A 491 -12.52 28.63 36.29
CA ILE A 491 -12.25 29.40 37.51
C ILE A 491 -13.53 30.05 38.03
N GLU A 492 -14.29 30.73 37.17
CA GLU A 492 -15.55 31.37 37.58
C GLU A 492 -16.61 30.36 38.08
N LEU A 493 -16.67 29.17 37.49
CA LEU A 493 -17.57 28.11 37.94
C LEU A 493 -17.16 27.63 39.33
N HIS A 494 -15.85 27.45 39.56
CA HIS A 494 -15.31 27.06 40.85
C HIS A 494 -15.64 28.08 41.95
N ASP A 495 -15.45 29.37 41.67
CA ASP A 495 -15.77 30.46 42.61
C ASP A 495 -17.26 30.50 42.96
N LYS A 496 -18.15 30.29 41.98
CA LYS A 496 -19.60 30.20 42.24
C LYS A 496 -19.97 29.00 43.09
N LEU A 497 -19.37 27.83 42.85
CA LEU A 497 -19.62 26.64 43.65
C LEU A 497 -19.13 26.82 45.09
N ALA A 498 -17.98 27.48 45.29
CA ALA A 498 -17.47 27.83 46.61
C ALA A 498 -18.42 28.80 47.35
N ALA A 499 -18.92 29.83 46.68
CA ALA A 499 -19.88 30.77 47.25
C ALA A 499 -21.21 30.10 47.65
N LEU A 500 -21.71 29.18 46.82
CA LEU A 500 -22.92 28.40 47.13
C LEU A 500 -22.71 27.49 48.34
N LYS A 501 -21.56 26.82 48.46
CA LYS A 501 -21.21 26.02 49.65
C LYS A 501 -21.19 26.87 50.91
N ASN A 502 -20.52 28.02 50.90
CA ASN A 502 -20.46 28.91 52.06
C ASN A 502 -21.85 29.43 52.47
N ALA A 503 -22.71 29.72 51.49
CA ALA A 503 -24.09 30.14 51.74
C ALA A 503 -24.93 29.00 52.33
N GLN A 504 -24.73 27.76 51.86
CA GLN A 504 -25.36 26.55 52.40
C GLN A 504 -24.95 26.34 53.86
N GLU A 505 -23.64 26.36 54.15
CA GLU A 505 -23.10 26.21 55.51
C GLU A 505 -23.62 27.30 56.46
N SER A 506 -23.71 28.54 55.99
CA SER A 506 -24.28 29.65 56.77
C SER A 506 -25.78 29.48 57.02
N ALA A 507 -26.52 28.95 56.05
CA ALA A 507 -27.95 28.67 56.20
C ALA A 507 -28.19 27.50 57.17
N ASP A 508 -27.35 26.46 57.12
CA ASP A 508 -27.43 25.30 58.00
C ASP A 508 -27.05 25.66 59.44
N ALA A 509 -26.01 26.48 59.65
CA ALA A 509 -25.67 27.02 60.97
C ALA A 509 -26.82 27.85 61.58
N ARG A 510 -27.49 28.66 60.75
CA ARG A 510 -28.62 29.49 61.19
C ARG A 510 -29.87 28.69 61.52
N LYS A 511 -30.12 27.57 60.83
CA LYS A 511 -31.18 26.62 61.20
C LYS A 511 -30.88 25.95 62.55
N GLN A 512 -29.61 25.60 62.77
CA GLN A 512 -29.16 24.99 64.02
C GLN A 512 -29.33 25.93 65.23
N GLU A 513 -29.10 27.23 65.06
CA GLU A 513 -29.38 28.25 66.09
C GLU A 513 -30.88 28.47 66.35
N LEU A 514 -31.74 28.28 65.34
CA LEU A 514 -33.19 28.46 65.44
C LEU A 514 -33.94 27.21 65.94
N GLY A 515 -33.24 26.08 66.12
CA GLY A 515 -33.81 24.83 66.65
C GLY A 515 -34.81 24.13 65.73
N VAL A 516 -34.71 24.35 64.41
CA VAL A 516 -35.55 23.73 63.38
C VAL A 516 -34.79 22.65 62.62
#